data_AF-X8BE27-F1
#
_entry.id   AF-X8BE27-F1
#
_cell.length_a   1.000
_cell.length_b   1.000
_cell.length_c   1.000
_cell.angle_alpha   90.00
_cell.angle_beta   90.00
_cell.angle_gamma   90.00
#
_symmetry.space_group_name_H-M   'P 1'
#
loop_
_entity.id
_entity.type
_entity.pdbx_description
1 polymer ?
#
loop_
_entity_poly.entity_id
_entity_poly.type
_entity_poly.pdbx_seq_one_letter_code
_entity_poly.pdbx_strand_id
1 'polypeptide(L)' 'MPGATWPWKDHSSYFTRGSESLFSIGDIASGHGDALARDHMTAPHRGSYWLPDPIDPRLSGQQRVVTSIEKEH' A
#
# COMPACT_ATOMS: atom_id res chain seq x y z
N MET A 1 31.36 -10.38 14.65
CA MET A 1 30.40 -11.11 15.50
C MET A 1 29.00 -10.91 14.91
N PRO A 2 28.27 -11.97 14.55
CA PRO A 2 26.85 -11.88 14.19
C PRO A 2 25.99 -11.86 15.46
N GLY A 3 25.03 -10.95 15.55
CA GLY A 3 24.12 -10.84 16.71
C GLY A 3 23.05 -9.75 16.58
N ALA A 4 21.82 -10.17 16.24
CA ALA A 4 20.53 -9.54 16.55
C ALA A 4 20.33 -8.03 16.25
N THR A 5 19.96 -7.68 15.02
CA THR A 5 19.38 -6.35 14.66
C THR A 5 17.88 -6.41 14.33
N TRP A 6 17.10 -7.22 15.05
CA TRP A 6 15.63 -7.23 14.99
C TRP A 6 15.07 -7.22 16.43
N PRO A 7 14.12 -6.33 16.78
CA PRO A 7 13.22 -5.55 15.92
C PRO A 7 13.64 -4.07 15.71
N TRP A 8 14.76 -3.63 16.27
CA TRP A 8 15.17 -2.22 16.25
C TRP A 8 16.26 -2.00 15.20
N LYS A 9 15.84 -1.87 13.93
CA LYS A 9 16.74 -1.37 12.90
C LYS A 9 17.01 0.11 13.20
N ASP A 10 18.28 0.51 13.15
CA ASP A 10 18.62 1.92 13.33
C ASP A 10 18.01 2.74 12.17
N HIS A 11 17.20 3.73 12.51
CA HIS A 11 16.53 4.65 11.58
C HIS A 11 17.13 6.07 11.65
N SER A 12 18.22 6.26 12.40
CA SER A 12 18.91 7.54 12.52
C SER A 12 19.31 8.13 11.17
N SER A 13 19.59 7.26 10.18
CA SER A 13 19.94 7.67 8.82
C SER A 13 18.87 8.53 8.12
N TYR A 14 17.59 8.42 8.50
CA TYR A 14 16.52 9.30 8.01
C TYR A 14 16.72 10.77 8.37
N PHE A 15 17.54 11.05 9.38
CA PHE A 15 17.87 12.41 9.84
C PHE A 15 19.26 12.87 9.41
N THR A 16 19.92 12.12 8.51
CA THR A 16 21.19 12.56 7.93
C THR A 16 20.96 13.83 7.11
N ARG A 17 21.73 14.88 7.39
CA ARG A 17 21.67 16.15 6.66
C ARG A 17 21.90 15.91 5.15
N GLY A 18 21.01 16.45 4.32
CA GLY A 18 21.09 16.33 2.86
C GLY A 18 20.60 15.00 2.30
N SER A 19 20.08 14.09 3.13
CA SER A 19 19.47 12.86 2.64
C SER A 19 18.09 13.11 2.02
N GLU A 20 17.75 12.32 1.00
CA GLU A 20 16.41 12.31 0.38
C GLU A 20 15.31 11.98 1.40
N SER A 21 15.64 11.16 2.40
CA SER A 21 14.71 10.83 3.49
C SER A 21 14.41 12.05 4.36
N LEU A 22 15.42 12.80 4.78
CA LEU A 22 15.20 14.00 5.59
C LEU A 22 14.49 15.09 4.78
N PHE A 23 14.83 15.24 3.49
CA PHE A 23 14.15 16.11 2.55
C PHE A 23 12.65 15.76 2.46
N SER A 24 12.32 14.49 2.21
CA SER A 24 10.94 14.00 2.13
C SER A 24 10.15 14.22 3.43
N ILE A 25 10.77 13.98 4.58
CA ILE A 25 10.16 14.24 5.89
C ILE A 25 9.87 15.73 6.08
N GLY A 26 10.78 16.60 5.67
CA GLY A 26 10.63 18.06 5.76
C GLY A 26 9.45 18.56 4.92
N ASP A 27 9.33 18.10 3.68
CA ASP A 27 8.23 18.48 2.78
C ASP A 27 6.88 18.00 3.32
N ILE A 28 6.79 16.76 3.80
CA ILE A 28 5.55 16.24 4.40
C ILE A 28 5.17 17.04 5.65
N ALA A 29 6.11 17.22 6.59
CA ALA A 29 5.85 17.87 7.86
C ALA A 29 5.52 19.37 7.71
N SER A 30 6.03 20.01 6.65
CA SER A 30 5.76 21.42 6.32
C SER A 30 4.51 21.63 5.45
N GLY A 31 3.88 20.56 4.95
CA GLY A 31 2.67 20.64 4.13
C GLY A 31 2.93 20.75 2.61
N HIS A 32 4.16 20.54 2.14
CA HIS A 32 4.56 20.56 0.73
C HIS A 32 4.69 19.14 0.13
N GLY A 33 3.95 18.17 0.65
CA GLY A 33 4.05 16.77 0.21
C GLY A 33 3.69 16.52 -1.27
N ASP A 34 3.00 17.47 -1.92
CA ASP A 34 2.74 17.45 -3.37
C ASP A 34 4.03 17.60 -4.19
N ALA A 35 5.06 18.24 -3.63
CA ALA A 35 6.39 18.35 -4.25
C ALA A 35 7.02 16.99 -4.52
N LEU A 36 6.79 16.03 -3.63
CA LEU A 36 7.35 14.68 -3.75
C LEU A 36 6.89 13.97 -5.03
N ALA A 37 5.68 14.25 -5.52
CA ALA A 37 5.21 13.68 -6.78
C ALA A 37 5.94 14.30 -7.98
N ARG A 38 6.17 15.62 -7.93
CA ARG A 38 6.93 16.36 -8.95
C ARG A 38 8.38 15.89 -9.01
N ASP A 39 8.94 15.53 -7.86
CA ASP A 39 10.33 15.09 -7.72
C ASP A 39 10.52 13.57 -7.86
N HIS A 40 9.47 12.85 -8.29
CA HIS A 40 9.46 11.39 -8.48
C HIS A 40 9.79 10.58 -7.21
N MET A 41 9.54 11.15 -6.03
CA MET A 41 9.77 10.53 -4.72
C MET A 41 8.52 9.82 -4.15
N THR A 42 7.41 9.83 -4.88
CA THR A 42 6.21 9.05 -4.52
C THR A 42 6.26 7.65 -5.11
N ALA A 43 5.76 6.67 -4.36
CA ALA A 43 5.46 5.36 -4.93
C ALA A 43 4.44 5.48 -6.08
N PRO A 44 4.50 4.59 -7.09
CA PRO A 44 3.51 4.54 -8.16
C PRO A 44 2.08 4.43 -7.61
N HIS A 45 1.11 5.01 -8.31
CA HIS A 45 -0.30 4.83 -8.01
C HIS A 45 -0.65 3.33 -8.00
N ARG A 46 -1.28 2.84 -6.93
CA ARG A 46 -1.75 1.46 -6.84
C ARG A 46 -2.79 1.22 -7.94
N GLY A 47 -2.54 0.27 -8.85
CA GLY A 47 -3.45 0.01 -9.97
C GLY A 47 -2.89 -0.87 -11.09
N SER A 48 -1.57 -1.07 -11.16
CA SER A 48 -0.97 -2.05 -12.08
C SER A 48 -0.35 -3.18 -11.26
N TYR A 49 -1.20 -4.13 -10.88
CA TYR A 49 -0.74 -5.45 -10.48
C TYR A 49 -0.93 -6.37 -11.68
N TRP A 50 0.04 -7.24 -11.99
CA TRP A 50 -0.13 -8.42 -12.87
C TRP A 50 -1.07 -9.47 -12.23
N LEU A 51 -1.91 -9.09 -11.27
CA LEU A 51 -2.90 -10.02 -10.76
C LEU A 51 -3.87 -10.31 -11.92
N PRO A 52 -4.09 -11.59 -12.31
CA PRO A 52 -5.27 -11.91 -13.11
C PRO A 52 -6.50 -11.40 -12.36
N ASP A 53 -7.49 -10.92 -13.12
CA ASP A 53 -8.61 -10.07 -12.70
C ASP A 53 -9.08 -10.20 -11.24
N PRO A 54 -9.48 -9.09 -10.58
CA PRO A 54 -9.97 -9.12 -9.21
C PRO A 54 -11.17 -10.05 -9.07
N ILE A 55 -11.12 -10.96 -8.09
CA ILE A 55 -12.34 -11.57 -7.56
C ILE A 55 -13.21 -10.41 -7.07
N ASP A 56 -14.30 -10.13 -7.77
CA ASP A 56 -15.30 -9.15 -7.34
C ASP A 56 -15.93 -9.66 -6.02
N PRO A 57 -15.74 -8.96 -4.88
CA PRO A 57 -16.33 -9.37 -3.62
C PRO A 57 -17.86 -9.41 -3.67
N ARG A 58 -18.50 -8.70 -4.61
CA ARG A 58 -19.97 -8.71 -4.81
C ARG A 58 -20.48 -10.02 -5.42
N LEU A 59 -19.63 -10.80 -6.09
CA LEU A 59 -20.01 -12.09 -6.69
C LEU A 59 -19.96 -13.26 -5.70
N SER A 60 -19.40 -13.05 -4.49
CA SER A 60 -19.36 -14.07 -3.43
C SER A 60 -20.67 -14.23 -2.65
N GLY A 61 -21.66 -13.36 -2.89
CA GLY A 61 -22.87 -13.24 -2.07
C GLY A 61 -24.17 -13.82 -2.65
N GLN A 62 -24.17 -14.44 -3.84
CA GLN A 62 -25.43 -14.86 -4.50
C GLN A 62 -25.63 -16.38 -4.66
N GLN A 63 -24.82 -17.22 -4.01
CA GLN A 63 -25.02 -18.67 -4.07
C GLN A 63 -25.80 -19.21 -2.86
N ARG A 64 -26.98 -18.67 -2.53
CA ARG A 64 -27.84 -19.32 -1.52
C ARG A 64 -29.32 -18.90 -1.43
N VAL A 65 -30.05 -18.70 -2.53
CA VAL A 65 -31.54 -18.67 -2.44
C VAL A 65 -32.27 -19.28 -3.65
N VAL A 66 -31.64 -19.43 -4.83
CA VAL A 66 -32.39 -19.76 -6.05
C VAL A 66 -32.63 -21.25 -6.33
N THR A 67 -32.17 -22.19 -5.50
CA THR A 67 -32.30 -23.65 -5.78
C THR A 67 -33.38 -24.35 -4.96
N SER A 68 -34.41 -23.66 -4.47
CA SER A 68 -35.52 -24.31 -3.74
C SER A 68 -36.92 -24.10 -4.32
N ILE A 69 -37.10 -23.44 -5.48
CA ILE A 69 -38.45 -23.16 -6.03
C ILE A 69 -38.70 -23.84 -7.40
N GLU A 70 -38.02 -24.94 -7.73
CA GLU A 70 -38.29 -25.68 -8.99
C GLU A 70 -38.64 -27.17 -8.80
N LYS A 71 -39.16 -27.56 -7.63
CA LYS A 71 -39.73 -28.91 -7.45
C LYS A 71 -40.99 -28.89 -6.60
N GLU A 72 -42.05 -28.26 -7.07
CA GLU A 72 -43.44 -28.58 -6.71
C GLU A 72 -44.34 -27.99 -7.82
N HIS A 73 -44.64 -28.78 -8.85
CA HIS A 73 -45.90 -28.79 -9.63
C HIS A 73 -45.89 -29.92 -10.66
#